data_AF-A0A939A146-F1
#
_entry.id   AF-A0A939A146-F1
#
_cell.length_a   1.000
_cell.length_b   1.000
_cell.length_c   1.000
_cell.angle_alpha   90.00
_cell.angle_beta   90.00
_cell.angle_gamma   90.00
#
_symmetry.space_group_name_H-M   'P 1'
#
loop_
_entity.id
_entity.type
_entity.pdbx_description
1 polymer ?
#
loop_
_entity_poly.entity_id
_entity_poly.type
_entity_poly.pdbx_seq_one_letter_code
_entity_poly.pdbx_strand_id
1 'polypeptide(L)'
;MEIQLGRGKTARRAYGIDEIALAPGNRTLDPSLADTKWRIGNIEREIPIIASAMDGVVDVRMAVLLSQLGALGVLNLEGIQTRYADPEPILDRIASVGKDEFVALMQELYAEPIKPELIEQRIQEIKQQGGIAAVSATPAGASKYGEAVAKAGADLFFVQATVVSTAHLSPESLVPLDLAEFCRSMPIPVVLGNCVTYEVTLNLLKAGAAGVLVGIGPGAACTSRGVLGVGVPQATAIADCAAARDDYYKETGNYIPIIADGGLITGGDICKCIACGADGVMIGSPFARAAEAPGRGYHWGMATPSPVLPRGTRIRVATTGSLEQILIGPAGLDDGTHNLLGALKTSMGTLGAKNIKEMQQVEVVIAPSLLTEGKVYQKAQQLGMGK
;
A
#
# COMPACT_ATOMS: atom_id res chain seq x y z
N MET A 1 -27.62 2.42 -1.95
CA MET A 1 -28.67 1.99 -2.90
C MET A 1 -28.32 0.61 -3.43
N GLU A 2 -29.20 -0.37 -3.23
CA GLU A 2 -29.07 -1.68 -3.87
C GLU A 2 -29.73 -1.64 -5.25
N ILE A 3 -29.06 -2.21 -6.25
CA ILE A 3 -29.49 -2.32 -7.63
C ILE A 3 -29.86 -3.77 -7.89
N GLN A 4 -31.03 -4.02 -8.47
CA GLN A 4 -31.42 -5.37 -8.86
C GLN A 4 -30.67 -5.78 -10.15
N LEU A 5 -29.89 -6.86 -10.07
CA LEU A 5 -29.24 -7.45 -11.26
C LEU A 5 -30.15 -8.45 -11.98
N GLY A 6 -31.00 -9.12 -11.20
CA GLY A 6 -31.99 -10.08 -11.68
C GLY A 6 -32.91 -10.52 -10.54
N ARG A 7 -33.81 -11.48 -10.80
CA ARG A 7 -34.83 -11.89 -9.81
C ARG A 7 -34.28 -12.42 -8.49
N GLY A 8 -33.07 -13.00 -8.50
CA GLY A 8 -32.45 -13.61 -7.31
C GLY A 8 -31.16 -12.93 -6.83
N LYS A 9 -30.81 -11.74 -7.34
CA LYS A 9 -29.55 -11.07 -6.97
C LYS A 9 -29.66 -9.55 -7.02
N THR A 10 -29.19 -8.92 -5.95
CA THR A 10 -28.93 -7.48 -5.89
C THR A 10 -27.42 -7.21 -5.86
N ALA A 11 -27.04 -5.99 -6.21
CA ALA A 11 -25.69 -5.49 -6.11
C ALA A 11 -25.69 -4.08 -5.54
N ARG A 12 -24.69 -3.76 -4.74
CA ARG A 12 -24.43 -2.38 -4.33
C ARG A 12 -23.51 -1.70 -5.35
N ARG A 13 -23.78 -0.43 -5.66
CA ARG A 13 -22.83 0.40 -6.41
C ARG A 13 -21.63 0.72 -5.51
N ALA A 14 -20.43 0.63 -6.07
CA ALA A 14 -19.19 1.05 -5.46
C ALA A 14 -18.39 1.92 -6.45
N TYR A 15 -17.51 2.77 -5.93
CA TYR A 15 -16.82 3.81 -6.68
C TYR A 15 -15.30 3.69 -6.52
N GLY A 16 -14.60 3.81 -7.63
CA GLY A 16 -13.15 3.93 -7.69
C GLY A 16 -12.68 5.35 -7.43
N ILE A 17 -11.37 5.51 -7.27
CA ILE A 17 -10.73 6.81 -7.05
C ILE A 17 -10.83 7.70 -8.32
N ASP A 18 -10.92 7.11 -9.50
CA ASP A 18 -11.10 7.84 -10.76
C ASP A 18 -12.55 8.31 -11.02
N GLU A 19 -13.50 7.87 -10.20
CA GLU A 19 -14.91 8.24 -10.33
C GLU A 19 -15.32 9.39 -9.40
N ILE A 20 -14.37 9.93 -8.63
CA ILE A 20 -14.63 10.97 -7.63
C ILE A 20 -13.70 12.16 -7.77
N ALA A 21 -14.15 13.32 -7.32
CA ALA A 21 -13.36 14.54 -7.17
C ALA A 21 -13.58 15.16 -5.78
N LEU A 22 -12.67 16.05 -5.38
CA LEU A 22 -12.74 16.78 -4.11
C LEU A 22 -13.25 18.20 -4.38
N ALA A 23 -14.27 18.63 -3.66
CA ALA A 23 -14.86 19.95 -3.81
C ALA A 23 -14.30 20.91 -2.74
N PRO A 24 -13.78 22.09 -3.13
CA PRO A 24 -13.35 23.11 -2.18
C PRO A 24 -14.49 23.61 -1.30
N GLY A 25 -14.18 23.81 -0.01
CA GLY A 25 -15.10 24.45 0.94
C GLY A 25 -15.07 25.97 0.87
N ASN A 26 -15.48 26.61 1.97
CA ASN A 26 -15.55 28.07 2.10
C ASN A 26 -14.23 28.74 2.53
N ARG A 27 -13.16 27.97 2.74
CA ARG A 27 -11.85 28.47 3.19
C ARG A 27 -10.72 27.78 2.44
N THR A 28 -9.61 28.50 2.32
CA THR A 28 -8.32 27.98 1.84
C THR A 28 -7.24 28.26 2.86
N LEU A 29 -6.08 27.61 2.72
CA LEU A 29 -4.89 27.87 3.53
C LEU A 29 -3.62 27.77 2.68
N ASP A 30 -2.57 28.44 3.14
CA ASP A 30 -1.25 28.28 2.55
C ASP A 30 -0.76 26.83 2.76
N PRO A 31 -0.24 26.13 1.72
CA PRO A 31 0.21 24.75 1.85
C PRO A 31 1.23 24.51 2.98
N SER A 32 1.99 25.52 3.41
CA SER A 32 2.91 25.44 4.55
C SER A 32 2.20 25.23 5.89
N LEU A 33 0.91 25.55 5.99
CA LEU A 33 0.07 25.35 7.17
C LEU A 33 -0.54 23.93 7.25
N ALA A 34 -0.37 23.12 6.21
CA ALA A 34 -0.89 21.75 6.17
C ALA A 34 0.01 20.78 6.97
N ASP A 35 -0.55 20.19 8.02
CA ASP A 35 0.08 19.15 8.83
C ASP A 35 -0.29 17.76 8.29
N THR A 36 0.71 17.09 7.70
CA THR A 36 0.57 15.75 7.13
C THR A 36 1.03 14.65 8.07
N LYS A 37 1.42 14.99 9.30
CA LYS A 37 1.90 14.01 10.27
C LYS A 37 0.83 12.99 10.59
N TRP A 38 1.28 11.77 10.80
CA TRP A 38 0.44 10.64 11.14
C TRP A 38 1.21 9.63 11.99
N ARG A 39 0.49 8.67 12.57
CA ARG A 39 1.05 7.68 13.48
C ARG A 39 0.51 6.29 13.21
N ILE A 40 1.38 5.29 13.23
CA ILE A 40 1.03 3.86 13.21
C ILE A 40 1.67 3.21 14.43
N GLY A 41 0.86 2.64 15.32
CA GLY A 41 1.34 2.18 16.62
C GLY A 41 2.07 3.30 17.38
N ASN A 42 3.35 3.09 17.67
CA ASN A 42 4.22 4.07 18.33
C ASN A 42 5.12 4.87 17.35
N ILE A 43 4.95 4.69 16.03
CA ILE A 43 5.79 5.35 15.02
C ILE A 43 5.07 6.56 14.44
N GLU A 44 5.61 7.76 14.67
CA GLU A 44 5.19 9.01 14.00
C GLU A 44 6.03 9.23 12.73
N ARG A 45 5.38 9.74 11.68
CA ARG A 45 6.00 10.12 10.41
C ARG A 45 5.39 11.39 9.86
N GLU A 46 6.20 12.15 9.14
CA GLU A 46 5.82 13.42 8.51
C GLU A 46 5.03 13.21 7.22
N ILE A 47 5.25 12.08 6.54
CA ILE A 47 4.66 11.78 5.25
C ILE A 47 3.74 10.54 5.39
N PRO A 48 2.44 10.66 5.06
CA PRO A 48 1.44 9.58 5.16
C PRO A 48 1.52 8.60 3.99
N ILE A 49 2.73 8.20 3.62
CA ILE A 49 3.01 7.34 2.46
C ILE A 49 3.96 6.22 2.89
N ILE A 50 3.55 4.99 2.59
CA ILE A 50 4.31 3.75 2.77
C ILE A 50 4.66 3.19 1.39
N ALA A 51 5.92 2.80 1.18
CA ALA A 51 6.30 2.00 0.01
C ALA A 51 5.93 0.53 0.22
N SER A 52 5.19 -0.03 -0.75
CA SER A 52 4.67 -1.39 -0.70
C SER A 52 5.78 -2.43 -0.54
N ALA A 53 5.49 -3.49 0.23
CA ALA A 53 6.36 -4.65 0.41
C ALA A 53 6.47 -5.49 -0.86
N MET A 54 7.29 -5.02 -1.80
CA MET A 54 7.53 -5.66 -3.10
C MET A 54 9.00 -5.54 -3.46
N ASP A 55 9.59 -6.64 -3.95
CA ASP A 55 11.04 -6.74 -4.22
C ASP A 55 11.54 -5.77 -5.29
N GLY A 56 10.65 -5.30 -6.17
CA GLY A 56 10.98 -4.25 -7.16
C GLY A 56 10.87 -2.82 -6.61
N VAL A 57 10.42 -2.64 -5.36
CA VAL A 57 10.16 -1.34 -4.74
C VAL A 57 11.06 -1.10 -3.54
N VAL A 58 11.14 -2.05 -2.61
CA VAL A 58 11.85 -1.85 -1.33
C VAL A 58 12.93 -2.91 -1.15
N ASP A 59 14.17 -2.45 -1.11
CA ASP A 59 15.32 -3.14 -0.53
C ASP A 59 15.75 -2.44 0.77
N VAL A 60 16.84 -2.89 1.40
CA VAL A 60 17.41 -2.26 2.59
C VAL A 60 17.71 -0.78 2.38
N ARG A 61 18.34 -0.43 1.24
CA ARG A 61 18.73 0.96 0.93
C ARG A 61 17.50 1.85 0.81
N MET A 62 16.49 1.42 0.08
CA MET A 62 15.24 2.15 -0.12
C MET A 62 14.49 2.34 1.21
N ALA A 63 14.45 1.33 2.07
CA ALA A 63 13.82 1.44 3.39
C ALA A 63 14.49 2.53 4.25
N VAL A 64 15.82 2.59 4.23
CA VAL A 64 16.60 3.64 4.92
C VAL A 64 16.31 5.03 4.33
N LEU A 65 16.38 5.17 3.01
CA LEU A 65 16.12 6.45 2.34
C LEU A 65 14.70 6.98 2.60
N LEU A 66 13.68 6.12 2.51
CA LEU A 66 12.30 6.48 2.84
C LEU A 66 12.17 6.96 4.29
N SER A 67 12.86 6.28 5.23
CA SER A 67 12.88 6.67 6.64
C SER A 67 13.48 8.06 6.83
N GLN A 68 14.60 8.35 6.16
CA GLN A 68 15.29 9.65 6.22
C GLN A 68 14.45 10.79 5.63
N LEU A 69 13.64 10.48 4.61
CA LEU A 69 12.74 11.44 3.97
C LEU A 69 11.41 11.63 4.74
N GLY A 70 11.20 10.92 5.86
CA GLY A 70 9.97 11.03 6.68
C GLY A 70 8.81 10.16 6.23
N ALA A 71 9.04 9.21 5.33
CA ALA A 71 8.09 8.17 4.89
C ALA A 71 8.47 6.79 5.48
N LEU A 72 7.78 5.73 5.05
CA LEU A 72 8.08 4.35 5.45
C LEU A 72 8.32 3.47 4.23
N GLY A 73 9.28 2.55 4.32
CA GLY A 73 9.45 1.44 3.37
C GLY A 73 9.28 0.11 4.07
N VAL A 74 8.48 -0.79 3.50
CA VAL A 74 8.23 -2.11 4.09
C VAL A 74 9.00 -3.16 3.30
N LEU A 75 9.88 -3.90 3.96
CA LEU A 75 10.64 -4.99 3.35
C LEU A 75 9.75 -6.24 3.24
N ASN A 76 9.76 -6.89 2.08
CA ASN A 76 9.08 -8.16 1.87
C ASN A 76 9.93 -9.33 2.40
N LEU A 77 9.50 -9.99 3.48
CA LEU A 77 10.22 -11.12 4.08
C LEU A 77 10.07 -12.44 3.31
N GLU A 78 9.10 -12.52 2.40
CA GLU A 78 8.91 -13.69 1.53
C GLU A 78 9.48 -13.46 0.13
N GLY A 79 10.30 -12.42 -0.01
CA GLY A 79 10.86 -11.93 -1.25
C GLY A 79 12.28 -12.39 -1.56
N ILE A 80 12.91 -11.68 -2.48
CA ILE A 80 14.27 -11.93 -2.93
C ILE A 80 15.28 -11.60 -1.83
N GLN A 81 15.03 -10.53 -1.07
CA GLN A 81 15.91 -9.97 -0.02
C GLN A 81 16.26 -10.97 1.09
N THR A 82 15.40 -11.97 1.31
CA THR A 82 15.53 -12.97 2.38
C THR A 82 15.70 -14.40 1.86
N ARG A 83 15.74 -14.59 0.54
CA ARG A 83 16.04 -15.88 -0.11
C ARG A 83 17.49 -15.95 -0.59
N TYR A 84 18.07 -14.82 -0.95
CA TYR A 84 19.40 -14.73 -1.53
C TYR A 84 20.30 -13.79 -0.71
N ALA A 85 21.54 -14.23 -0.47
CA ALA A 85 22.54 -13.43 0.25
C ALA A 85 22.91 -12.18 -0.55
N ASP A 86 23.03 -12.32 -1.88
CA ASP A 86 23.14 -11.22 -2.83
C ASP A 86 21.88 -11.18 -3.71
N PRO A 87 20.95 -10.22 -3.49
CA PRO A 87 19.73 -10.10 -4.26
C PRO A 87 19.95 -9.47 -5.65
N GLU A 88 21.06 -8.76 -5.89
CA GLU A 88 21.22 -7.92 -7.09
C GLU A 88 21.22 -8.74 -8.39
N PRO A 89 21.97 -9.85 -8.53
CA PRO A 89 21.93 -10.67 -9.74
C PRO A 89 20.55 -11.27 -10.01
N ILE A 90 19.77 -11.50 -8.97
CA ILE A 90 18.42 -12.07 -9.08
C ILE A 90 17.45 -11.00 -9.58
N LEU A 91 17.53 -9.79 -9.04
CA LEU A 91 16.75 -8.64 -9.50
C LEU A 91 17.08 -8.29 -10.96
N ASP A 92 18.35 -8.35 -11.35
CA ASP A 92 18.76 -8.10 -12.74
C ASP A 92 18.17 -9.15 -13.71
N ARG A 93 18.16 -10.44 -13.33
CA ARG A 93 17.47 -11.49 -14.11
C ARG A 93 15.98 -11.21 -14.25
N ILE A 94 15.30 -10.82 -13.17
CA ILE A 94 13.88 -10.46 -13.18
C ILE A 94 13.60 -9.23 -14.06
N ALA A 95 14.51 -8.25 -14.08
CA ALA A 95 14.37 -7.06 -14.91
C ALA A 95 14.60 -7.38 -16.40
N SER A 96 15.51 -8.29 -16.73
CA SER A 96 15.92 -8.57 -18.12
C SER A 96 15.10 -9.64 -18.84
N VAL A 97 14.38 -10.50 -18.12
CA VAL A 97 13.65 -11.64 -18.71
C VAL A 97 12.61 -11.20 -19.75
N GLY A 98 12.28 -12.06 -20.72
CA GLY A 98 11.18 -11.85 -21.66
C GLY A 98 9.81 -11.87 -20.98
N LYS A 99 8.75 -11.46 -21.70
CA LYS A 99 7.37 -11.49 -21.17
C LYS A 99 6.88 -12.93 -20.96
N ASP A 100 7.19 -13.81 -21.91
CA ASP A 100 6.67 -15.18 -21.93
C ASP A 100 7.36 -16.09 -20.89
N GLU A 101 8.59 -15.77 -20.53
CA GLU A 101 9.40 -16.53 -19.58
C GLU A 101 9.23 -16.02 -18.13
N PHE A 102 8.61 -14.85 -17.95
CA PHE A 102 8.56 -14.15 -16.67
C PHE A 102 7.93 -14.99 -15.55
N VAL A 103 6.78 -15.62 -15.80
CA VAL A 103 6.08 -16.40 -14.77
C VAL A 103 6.90 -17.60 -14.33
N ALA A 104 7.47 -18.35 -15.28
CA ALA A 104 8.30 -19.51 -14.99
C ALA A 104 9.56 -19.11 -14.19
N LEU A 105 10.22 -18.01 -14.56
CA LEU A 105 11.36 -17.48 -13.83
C LEU A 105 10.97 -17.08 -12.40
N MET A 106 9.84 -16.40 -12.21
CA MET A 106 9.40 -15.99 -10.86
C MET A 106 9.13 -17.22 -9.98
N GLN A 107 8.51 -18.26 -10.52
CA GLN A 107 8.27 -19.50 -9.77
C GLN A 107 9.58 -20.22 -9.42
N GLU A 108 10.55 -20.26 -10.34
CA GLU A 108 11.90 -20.79 -10.08
C GLU A 108 12.60 -20.03 -8.95
N LEU A 109 12.65 -18.70 -9.05
CA LEU A 109 13.40 -17.85 -8.10
C LEU A 109 12.76 -17.84 -6.70
N TYR A 110 11.43 -17.87 -6.61
CA TYR A 110 10.73 -17.88 -5.31
C TYR A 110 10.56 -19.29 -4.72
N ALA A 111 11.01 -20.34 -5.42
CA ALA A 111 11.10 -21.68 -4.84
C ALA A 111 12.28 -21.81 -3.85
N GLU A 112 13.32 -20.98 -3.98
CA GLU A 112 14.44 -20.92 -3.03
C GLU A 112 13.89 -20.60 -1.63
N PRO A 113 14.16 -21.40 -0.59
CA PRO A 113 13.62 -21.16 0.75
C PRO A 113 14.00 -19.80 1.33
N ILE A 114 13.10 -19.22 2.11
CA ILE A 114 13.40 -18.04 2.94
C ILE A 114 14.38 -18.47 4.03
N LYS A 115 15.43 -17.66 4.23
CA LYS A 115 16.52 -17.88 5.17
C LYS A 115 16.33 -16.99 6.40
N PRO A 116 16.00 -17.54 7.58
CA PRO A 116 15.80 -16.75 8.80
C PRO A 116 16.98 -15.85 9.16
N GLU A 117 18.21 -16.30 8.91
CA GLU A 117 19.43 -15.50 9.11
C GLU A 117 19.46 -14.24 8.24
N LEU A 118 18.90 -14.29 7.02
CA LEU A 118 18.78 -13.11 6.18
C LEU A 118 17.68 -12.17 6.67
N ILE A 119 16.59 -12.68 7.27
CA ILE A 119 15.59 -11.82 7.92
C ILE A 119 16.25 -10.98 9.02
N GLU A 120 16.98 -11.63 9.93
CA GLU A 120 17.69 -10.95 11.02
C GLU A 120 18.71 -9.94 10.46
N GLN A 121 19.50 -10.35 9.46
CA GLN A 121 20.50 -9.51 8.81
C GLN A 121 19.88 -8.26 8.18
N ARG A 122 18.83 -8.38 7.34
CA ARG A 122 18.23 -7.21 6.67
C ARG A 122 17.62 -6.21 7.65
N ILE A 123 16.96 -6.71 8.70
CA ILE A 123 16.42 -5.86 9.77
C ILE A 123 17.56 -5.08 10.44
N GLN A 124 18.65 -5.76 10.81
CA GLN A 124 19.79 -5.11 11.44
C GLN A 124 20.48 -4.10 10.51
N GLU A 125 20.65 -4.41 9.23
CA GLU A 125 21.23 -3.50 8.24
C GLU A 125 20.42 -2.20 8.11
N ILE A 126 19.08 -2.28 8.09
CA ILE A 126 18.21 -1.09 8.08
C ILE A 126 18.41 -0.26 9.34
N LYS A 127 18.36 -0.89 10.52
CA LYS A 127 18.46 -0.18 11.81
C LYS A 127 19.83 0.45 12.03
N GLN A 128 20.91 -0.24 11.68
CA GLN A 128 22.29 0.27 11.82
C GLN A 128 22.53 1.52 10.98
N GLN A 129 21.80 1.67 9.88
CA GLN A 129 21.83 2.86 9.01
C GLN A 129 20.82 3.94 9.43
N GLY A 130 20.18 3.79 10.60
CA GLY A 130 19.20 4.73 11.14
C GLY A 130 17.83 4.68 10.46
N GLY A 131 17.56 3.63 9.68
CA GLY A 131 16.25 3.39 9.07
C GLY A 131 15.28 2.70 10.02
N ILE A 132 14.01 2.66 9.62
CA ILE A 132 12.92 1.98 10.35
C ILE A 132 12.75 0.62 9.71
N ALA A 133 12.94 -0.44 10.49
CA ALA A 133 12.78 -1.80 10.00
C ALA A 133 11.29 -2.19 10.02
N ALA A 134 10.52 -1.73 9.04
CA ALA A 134 9.18 -2.25 8.78
C ALA A 134 9.26 -3.46 7.84
N VAL A 135 8.60 -4.56 8.20
CA VAL A 135 8.68 -5.82 7.45
C VAL A 135 7.30 -6.41 7.21
N SER A 136 7.14 -7.20 6.14
CA SER A 136 5.86 -7.83 5.76
C SER A 136 6.00 -9.32 5.52
N ALA A 137 5.00 -10.08 5.98
CA ALA A 137 4.83 -11.50 5.66
C ALA A 137 3.33 -11.83 5.55
N THR A 138 2.99 -12.89 4.83
CA THR A 138 1.66 -13.52 4.84
C THR A 138 1.35 -14.11 6.22
N PRO A 139 0.08 -14.44 6.54
CA PRO A 139 -0.24 -15.11 7.80
C PRO A 139 0.58 -16.39 8.05
N ALA A 140 0.86 -17.19 7.01
CA ALA A 140 1.71 -18.36 7.11
C ALA A 140 3.18 -17.98 7.41
N GLY A 141 3.70 -16.96 6.73
CA GLY A 141 5.04 -16.43 6.98
C GLY A 141 5.18 -15.82 8.39
N ALA A 142 4.18 -15.08 8.86
CA ALA A 142 4.16 -14.49 10.20
C ALA A 142 4.16 -15.55 11.30
N SER A 143 3.38 -16.63 11.12
CA SER A 143 3.41 -17.79 12.03
C SER A 143 4.79 -18.44 12.11
N LYS A 144 5.50 -18.52 10.98
CA LYS A 144 6.79 -19.21 10.89
C LYS A 144 7.99 -18.34 11.31
N TYR A 145 7.97 -17.05 10.99
CA TYR A 145 9.14 -16.17 11.12
C TYR A 145 8.95 -15.06 12.16
N GLY A 146 7.81 -14.98 12.83
CA GLY A 146 7.54 -13.91 13.79
C GLY A 146 8.53 -13.82 14.95
N GLU A 147 9.02 -14.96 15.44
CA GLU A 147 10.06 -14.99 16.47
C GLU A 147 11.38 -14.37 15.97
N ALA A 148 11.82 -14.70 14.75
CA ALA A 148 13.02 -14.13 14.14
C ALA A 148 12.88 -12.61 13.95
N VAL A 149 11.71 -12.15 13.50
CA VAL A 149 11.39 -10.72 13.36
C VAL A 149 11.44 -9.98 14.70
N ALA A 150 10.83 -10.56 15.74
CA ALA A 150 10.84 -9.99 17.09
C ALA A 150 12.25 -9.93 17.66
N LYS A 151 13.02 -11.02 17.55
CA LYS A 151 14.41 -11.12 18.02
C LYS A 151 15.34 -10.14 17.30
N ALA A 152 15.15 -9.95 16.00
CA ALA A 152 15.91 -8.97 15.22
C ALA A 152 15.56 -7.52 15.58
N GLY A 153 14.44 -7.29 16.27
CA GLY A 153 14.00 -5.99 16.71
C GLY A 153 13.44 -5.12 15.58
N ALA A 154 12.65 -5.70 14.67
CA ALA A 154 11.89 -4.90 13.70
C ALA A 154 11.01 -3.84 14.39
N ASP A 155 10.69 -2.75 13.71
CA ASP A 155 9.92 -1.64 14.27
C ASP A 155 8.41 -1.76 13.99
N LEU A 156 8.04 -2.39 12.87
CA LEU A 156 6.65 -2.70 12.49
C LEU A 156 6.58 -4.05 11.80
N PHE A 157 5.52 -4.81 12.05
CA PHE A 157 5.23 -6.03 11.32
C PHE A 157 3.89 -5.97 10.60
N PHE A 158 3.93 -5.99 9.28
CA PHE A 158 2.76 -6.12 8.42
C PHE A 158 2.44 -7.61 8.21
N VAL A 159 1.25 -8.05 8.62
CA VAL A 159 0.70 -9.35 8.24
C VAL A 159 -0.21 -9.12 7.04
N GLN A 160 0.31 -9.38 5.85
CA GLN A 160 -0.31 -9.01 4.58
C GLN A 160 -0.61 -10.21 3.68
N ALA A 161 -1.86 -10.34 3.25
CA ALA A 161 -2.24 -11.20 2.12
C ALA A 161 -3.28 -10.50 1.23
N THR A 162 -3.67 -11.13 0.12
CA THR A 162 -4.77 -10.60 -0.71
C THR A 162 -6.03 -10.40 0.10
N VAL A 163 -6.36 -11.31 1.00
CA VAL A 163 -7.47 -11.17 1.95
C VAL A 163 -7.00 -11.73 3.29
N VAL A 164 -7.19 -10.96 4.37
CA VAL A 164 -6.95 -11.42 5.74
C VAL A 164 -8.25 -11.35 6.54
N SER A 165 -8.50 -12.38 7.34
CA SER A 165 -9.64 -12.45 8.25
C SER A 165 -9.23 -13.11 9.57
N THR A 166 -9.93 -12.77 10.64
CA THR A 166 -9.77 -13.42 11.96
C THR A 166 -10.46 -14.79 12.03
N ALA A 167 -11.30 -15.12 11.05
CA ALA A 167 -12.08 -16.35 10.96
C ALA A 167 -11.60 -17.22 9.79
N HIS A 168 -10.31 -17.56 9.77
CA HIS A 168 -9.73 -18.41 8.75
C HIS A 168 -9.99 -19.90 9.08
N LEU A 169 -10.57 -20.63 8.13
CA LEU A 169 -10.76 -22.07 8.24
C LEU A 169 -9.65 -22.79 7.48
N SER A 170 -8.95 -23.69 8.16
CA SER A 170 -7.93 -24.56 7.59
C SER A 170 -8.38 -26.02 7.65
N PRO A 171 -7.80 -26.91 6.82
CA PRO A 171 -7.89 -28.34 7.03
C PRO A 171 -7.42 -28.72 8.45
N GLU A 172 -7.95 -29.79 9.03
CA GLU A 172 -7.64 -30.22 10.40
C GLU A 172 -6.13 -30.44 10.66
N SER A 173 -5.36 -30.72 9.62
CA SER A 173 -3.90 -30.91 9.69
C SER A 173 -3.08 -29.62 9.80
N LEU A 174 -3.71 -28.44 9.68
CA LEU A 174 -3.05 -27.14 9.68
C LEU A 174 -3.63 -26.25 10.78
N VAL A 175 -2.75 -25.73 11.63
CA VAL A 175 -3.13 -24.72 12.64
C VAL A 175 -3.02 -23.34 11.99
N PRO A 176 -4.13 -22.59 11.87
CA PRO A 176 -4.10 -21.25 11.29
C PRO A 176 -3.51 -20.26 12.29
N LEU A 177 -2.95 -19.16 11.79
CA LEU A 177 -2.48 -18.07 12.65
C LEU A 177 -3.68 -17.39 13.34
N ASP A 178 -3.70 -17.43 14.68
CA ASP A 178 -4.61 -16.58 15.46
C ASP A 178 -4.07 -15.15 15.47
N LEU A 179 -4.73 -14.27 14.72
CA LEU A 179 -4.31 -12.87 14.58
C LEU A 179 -4.40 -12.10 15.90
N ALA A 180 -5.34 -12.43 16.78
CA ALA A 180 -5.53 -11.72 18.05
C ALA A 180 -4.45 -12.13 19.07
N GLU A 181 -4.13 -13.42 19.14
CA GLU A 181 -3.00 -13.90 19.92
C GLU A 181 -1.67 -13.36 19.37
N PHE A 182 -1.52 -13.31 18.05
CA PHE A 182 -0.33 -12.80 17.40
C PHE A 182 -0.10 -11.30 17.70
N CYS A 183 -1.12 -10.45 17.54
CA CYS A 183 -1.00 -9.03 17.87
C CYS A 183 -0.70 -8.79 19.36
N ARG A 184 -1.22 -9.64 20.26
CA ARG A 184 -0.99 -9.52 21.71
C ARG A 184 0.41 -9.97 22.13
N SER A 185 0.93 -11.01 21.49
CA SER A 185 2.23 -11.62 21.84
C SER A 185 3.42 -10.92 21.19
N MET A 186 3.22 -10.26 20.04
CA MET A 186 4.28 -9.54 19.36
C MET A 186 4.69 -8.28 20.16
N PRO A 187 5.99 -8.08 20.45
CA PRO A 187 6.47 -6.90 21.19
C PRO A 187 6.45 -5.59 20.37
N ILE A 188 6.04 -5.65 19.10
CA ILE A 188 6.09 -4.55 18.14
C ILE A 188 4.70 -4.40 17.48
N PRO A 189 4.33 -3.19 17.02
CA PRO A 189 3.01 -2.97 16.44
C PRO A 189 2.80 -3.81 15.17
N VAL A 190 1.64 -4.48 15.11
CA VAL A 190 1.25 -5.35 13.99
C VAL A 190 0.20 -4.66 13.11
N VAL A 191 0.49 -4.46 11.83
CA VAL A 191 -0.47 -3.95 10.84
C VAL A 191 -1.10 -5.14 10.12
N LEU A 192 -2.44 -5.17 10.02
CA LEU A 192 -3.17 -6.30 9.42
C LEU A 192 -3.82 -5.92 8.10
N GLY A 193 -3.77 -6.81 7.11
CA GLY A 193 -4.60 -6.66 5.91
C GLY A 193 -4.25 -7.62 4.77
N ASN A 194 -4.89 -7.53 3.61
CA ASN A 194 -5.84 -6.48 3.26
C ASN A 194 -7.29 -6.90 3.54
N CYS A 195 -8.15 -5.91 3.77
CA CYS A 195 -9.61 -6.06 3.80
C CYS A 195 -10.31 -4.94 3.01
N VAL A 196 -11.62 -5.05 2.80
CA VAL A 196 -12.43 -4.05 2.05
C VAL A 196 -13.85 -3.89 2.56
N THR A 197 -14.21 -4.53 3.67
CA THR A 197 -15.56 -4.48 4.24
C THR A 197 -15.52 -3.99 5.67
N TYR A 198 -16.61 -3.37 6.10
CA TYR A 198 -16.79 -2.85 7.46
C TYR A 198 -16.54 -3.93 8.51
N GLU A 199 -17.19 -5.10 8.36
CA GLU A 199 -17.19 -6.16 9.38
C GLU A 199 -15.80 -6.77 9.56
N VAL A 200 -15.09 -7.03 8.46
CA VAL A 200 -13.74 -7.57 8.54
C VAL A 200 -12.80 -6.55 9.16
N THR A 201 -12.93 -5.27 8.80
CA THR A 201 -12.15 -4.19 9.40
C THR A 201 -12.36 -4.13 10.91
N LEU A 202 -13.61 -4.13 11.36
CA LEU A 202 -13.94 -4.12 12.79
C LEU A 202 -13.34 -5.32 13.53
N ASN A 203 -13.34 -6.50 12.90
CA ASN A 203 -12.71 -7.69 13.48
C ASN A 203 -11.19 -7.58 13.58
N LEU A 204 -10.52 -7.02 12.57
CA LEU A 204 -9.06 -6.78 12.62
C LEU A 204 -8.69 -5.74 13.67
N LEU A 205 -9.49 -4.67 13.81
CA LEU A 205 -9.32 -3.68 14.88
C LEU A 205 -9.45 -4.33 16.26
N LYS A 206 -10.48 -5.16 16.47
CA LYS A 206 -10.69 -5.92 17.72
C LYS A 206 -9.61 -6.96 18.00
N ALA A 207 -8.96 -7.49 16.95
CA ALA A 207 -7.82 -8.39 17.11
C ALA A 207 -6.55 -7.68 17.63
N GLY A 208 -6.52 -6.34 17.66
CA GLY A 208 -5.38 -5.58 18.16
C GLY A 208 -4.45 -5.05 17.08
N ALA A 209 -4.94 -4.88 15.85
CA ALA A 209 -4.16 -4.25 14.79
C ALA A 209 -3.71 -2.84 15.18
N ALA A 210 -2.44 -2.51 14.93
CA ALA A 210 -1.89 -1.16 15.04
C ALA A 210 -2.16 -0.28 13.81
N GLY A 211 -2.67 -0.89 12.74
CA GLY A 211 -3.13 -0.26 11.50
C GLY A 211 -3.82 -1.32 10.62
N VAL A 212 -4.70 -0.89 9.72
CA VAL A 212 -5.41 -1.81 8.81
C VAL A 212 -5.17 -1.44 7.35
N LEU A 213 -4.69 -2.38 6.53
CA LEU A 213 -4.54 -2.18 5.09
C LEU A 213 -5.85 -2.44 4.36
N VAL A 214 -6.24 -1.50 3.49
CA VAL A 214 -7.50 -1.54 2.76
C VAL A 214 -7.25 -1.54 1.27
N GLY A 215 -7.66 -2.61 0.59
CA GLY A 215 -7.59 -2.71 -0.87
C GLY A 215 -7.45 -4.14 -1.37
N ILE A 216 -8.37 -4.56 -2.25
CA ILE A 216 -8.32 -5.88 -2.89
C ILE A 216 -8.44 -5.73 -4.40
N GLY A 217 -7.33 -6.00 -5.08
CA GLY A 217 -7.20 -5.95 -6.54
C GLY A 217 -6.95 -4.60 -7.23
N PRO A 218 -6.86 -3.41 -6.59
CA PRO A 218 -6.65 -2.16 -7.33
C PRO A 218 -5.19 -1.93 -7.75
N GLY A 219 -4.22 -2.67 -7.20
CA GLY A 219 -2.79 -2.47 -7.47
C GLY A 219 -2.41 -2.68 -8.94
N ALA A 220 -1.52 -1.83 -9.46
CA ALA A 220 -1.16 -1.79 -10.88
C ALA A 220 -0.56 -3.10 -11.43
N ALA A 221 0.17 -3.86 -10.60
CA ALA A 221 0.72 -5.17 -10.95
C ALA A 221 -0.19 -6.34 -10.54
N CYS A 222 -1.35 -6.08 -9.94
CA CYS A 222 -2.27 -7.12 -9.45
C CYS A 222 -3.27 -7.52 -10.55
N THR A 223 -3.47 -8.83 -10.70
CA THR A 223 -4.47 -9.37 -11.66
C THR A 223 -5.63 -10.07 -10.95
N SER A 224 -5.71 -10.00 -9.61
CA SER A 224 -6.69 -10.75 -8.81
C SER A 224 -8.15 -10.49 -9.20
N ARG A 225 -8.53 -9.27 -9.59
CA ARG A 225 -9.90 -8.99 -10.09
C ARG A 225 -10.20 -9.73 -11.39
N GLY A 226 -9.25 -9.78 -12.31
CA GLY A 226 -9.41 -10.49 -13.58
C GLY A 226 -9.35 -12.01 -13.42
N VAL A 227 -8.46 -12.51 -12.54
CA VAL A 227 -8.26 -13.95 -12.33
C VAL A 227 -9.35 -14.56 -11.44
N LEU A 228 -9.79 -13.85 -10.39
CA LEU A 228 -10.69 -14.39 -9.36
C LEU A 228 -12.08 -13.75 -9.35
N GLY A 229 -12.27 -12.59 -9.99
CA GLY A 229 -13.51 -11.81 -9.87
C GLY A 229 -13.71 -11.17 -8.49
N VAL A 230 -12.67 -11.12 -7.64
CA VAL A 230 -12.75 -10.60 -6.26
C VAL A 230 -12.11 -9.21 -6.17
N GLY A 231 -12.85 -8.27 -5.58
CA GLY A 231 -12.35 -6.93 -5.24
C GLY A 231 -13.48 -5.94 -5.00
N VAL A 232 -13.14 -4.80 -4.41
CA VAL A 232 -14.06 -3.66 -4.22
C VAL A 232 -13.35 -2.40 -4.73
N PRO A 233 -14.04 -1.51 -5.48
CA PRO A 233 -13.51 -0.20 -5.86
C PRO A 233 -13.00 0.60 -4.65
N GLN A 234 -11.83 1.24 -4.81
CA GLN A 234 -11.01 1.66 -3.68
C GLN A 234 -11.64 2.78 -2.84
N ALA A 235 -12.35 3.74 -3.44
CA ALA A 235 -12.98 4.83 -2.68
C ALA A 235 -14.05 4.30 -1.71
N THR A 236 -14.91 3.40 -2.20
CA THR A 236 -15.92 2.73 -1.35
C THR A 236 -15.29 1.83 -0.30
N ALA A 237 -14.25 1.06 -0.65
CA ALA A 237 -13.56 0.22 0.32
C ALA A 237 -12.98 1.05 1.49
N ILE A 238 -12.30 2.16 1.19
CA ILE A 238 -11.75 3.05 2.21
C ILE A 238 -12.86 3.61 3.08
N ALA A 239 -13.95 4.12 2.49
CA ALA A 239 -15.06 4.71 3.24
C ALA A 239 -15.73 3.69 4.19
N ASP A 240 -15.98 2.46 3.73
CA ASP A 240 -16.55 1.39 4.56
C ASP A 240 -15.64 1.03 5.74
N CYS A 241 -14.33 0.91 5.49
CA CYS A 241 -13.33 0.59 6.51
C CYS A 241 -13.11 1.75 7.50
N ALA A 242 -13.14 2.99 7.01
CA ALA A 242 -13.08 4.22 7.80
C ALA A 242 -14.24 4.32 8.79
N ALA A 243 -15.47 3.97 8.35
CA ALA A 243 -16.62 3.91 9.22
C ALA A 243 -16.44 2.89 10.36
N ALA A 244 -15.89 1.70 10.06
CA ALA A 244 -15.60 0.68 11.08
C ALA A 244 -14.58 1.18 12.12
N ARG A 245 -13.53 1.86 11.68
CA ARG A 245 -12.56 2.50 12.58
C ARG A 245 -13.23 3.56 13.45
N ASP A 246 -14.05 4.43 12.88
CA ASP A 246 -14.64 5.53 13.62
C ASP A 246 -15.63 5.03 14.69
N ASP A 247 -16.39 3.98 14.40
CA ASP A 247 -17.25 3.32 15.39
C ASP A 247 -16.44 2.61 16.48
N TYR A 248 -15.37 1.89 16.10
CA TYR A 248 -14.44 1.30 17.07
C TYR A 248 -13.81 2.37 17.97
N TYR A 249 -13.41 3.52 17.42
CA TYR A 249 -12.87 4.63 18.21
C TYR A 249 -13.90 5.22 19.16
N LYS A 250 -15.15 5.40 18.74
CA LYS A 250 -16.24 5.84 19.63
C LYS A 250 -16.49 4.87 20.77
N GLU A 251 -16.40 3.56 20.51
CA GLU A 251 -16.62 2.51 21.50
C GLU A 251 -15.45 2.38 22.50
N THR A 252 -14.22 2.49 22.02
CA THR A 252 -13.02 2.12 22.80
C THR A 252 -12.10 3.27 23.19
N GLY A 253 -12.22 4.44 22.54
CA GLY A 253 -11.27 5.54 22.63
C GLY A 253 -9.92 5.26 21.95
N ASN A 254 -9.75 4.11 21.27
CA ASN A 254 -8.51 3.74 20.59
C ASN A 254 -8.61 4.03 19.09
N TYR A 255 -7.79 4.97 18.60
CA TYR A 255 -7.77 5.37 17.20
C TYR A 255 -6.68 4.60 16.43
N ILE A 256 -7.10 3.73 15.51
CA ILE A 256 -6.20 2.90 14.69
C ILE A 256 -6.27 3.36 13.22
N PRO A 257 -5.13 3.64 12.56
CA PRO A 257 -5.13 4.17 11.21
C PRO A 257 -5.64 3.17 10.14
N ILE A 258 -6.38 3.69 9.16
CA ILE A 258 -6.70 3.00 7.91
C ILE A 258 -5.68 3.40 6.85
N ILE A 259 -5.10 2.41 6.17
CA ILE A 259 -4.07 2.60 5.15
C ILE A 259 -4.63 2.12 3.81
N ALA A 260 -4.80 3.02 2.85
CA ALA A 260 -5.25 2.65 1.51
C ALA A 260 -4.12 1.99 0.72
N ASP A 261 -4.27 0.74 0.33
CA ASP A 261 -3.25 -0.04 -0.39
C ASP A 261 -3.67 -0.39 -1.83
N GLY A 262 -2.98 0.23 -2.79
CA GLY A 262 -3.09 -0.08 -4.20
C GLY A 262 -4.08 0.79 -5.00
N GLY A 263 -3.79 0.93 -6.29
CA GLY A 263 -4.59 1.74 -7.23
C GLY A 263 -4.23 3.22 -7.30
N LEU A 264 -3.14 3.64 -6.65
CA LEU A 264 -2.69 5.03 -6.63
C LEU A 264 -1.50 5.21 -7.57
N ILE A 265 -1.54 6.23 -8.43
CA ILE A 265 -0.47 6.56 -9.38
C ILE A 265 0.03 7.98 -9.17
N THR A 266 -0.87 8.90 -8.82
CA THR A 266 -0.59 10.35 -8.75
C THR A 266 -0.85 10.91 -7.36
N GLY A 267 -0.34 12.11 -7.08
CA GLY A 267 -0.66 12.84 -5.86
C GLY A 267 -2.17 13.10 -5.68
N GLY A 268 -2.91 13.28 -6.77
CA GLY A 268 -4.37 13.42 -6.72
C GLY A 268 -5.09 12.16 -6.21
N ASP A 269 -4.56 10.97 -6.53
CA ASP A 269 -5.12 9.71 -6.00
C ASP A 269 -4.90 9.59 -4.50
N ILE A 270 -3.73 10.03 -4.02
CA ILE A 270 -3.43 10.09 -2.58
C ILE A 270 -4.40 11.03 -1.89
N CYS A 271 -4.61 12.24 -2.43
CA CYS A 271 -5.55 13.21 -1.87
C CYS A 271 -6.97 12.63 -1.76
N LYS A 272 -7.45 11.98 -2.82
CA LYS A 272 -8.77 11.34 -2.85
C LYS A 272 -8.87 10.19 -1.84
N CYS A 273 -7.84 9.35 -1.71
CA CYS A 273 -7.82 8.27 -0.71
C CYS A 273 -7.88 8.82 0.73
N ILE A 274 -7.11 9.86 1.05
CA ILE A 274 -7.15 10.49 2.38
C ILE A 274 -8.53 11.10 2.64
N ALA A 275 -9.09 11.82 1.66
CA ALA A 275 -10.43 12.38 1.77
C ALA A 275 -11.53 11.31 1.97
N CYS A 276 -11.38 10.12 1.38
CA CYS A 276 -12.30 9.00 1.60
C CYS A 276 -12.20 8.36 3.00
N GLY A 277 -11.26 8.80 3.85
CA GLY A 277 -11.12 8.32 5.22
C GLY A 277 -9.82 7.59 5.52
N ALA A 278 -8.86 7.48 4.59
CA ALA A 278 -7.56 6.91 4.90
C ALA A 278 -6.70 7.89 5.74
N ASP A 279 -5.86 7.34 6.61
CA ASP A 279 -4.87 8.09 7.40
C ASP A 279 -3.50 8.11 6.70
N GLY A 280 -3.24 7.12 5.87
CA GLY A 280 -2.08 7.03 5.00
C GLY A 280 -2.34 6.12 3.80
N VAL A 281 -1.37 6.05 2.90
CA VAL A 281 -1.45 5.24 1.69
C VAL A 281 -0.24 4.32 1.58
N MET A 282 -0.44 3.12 1.03
CA MET A 282 0.63 2.23 0.61
C MET A 282 0.68 2.21 -0.93
N ILE A 283 1.84 2.56 -1.50
CA ILE A 283 2.03 2.70 -2.95
C ILE A 283 3.27 1.93 -3.43
N GLY A 284 3.14 1.30 -4.60
CA GLY A 284 4.21 0.49 -5.20
C GLY A 284 4.75 1.09 -6.49
N SER A 285 3.90 1.15 -7.53
CA SER A 285 4.34 1.57 -8.87
C SER A 285 4.90 2.99 -8.97
N PRO A 286 4.50 4.00 -8.17
CA PRO A 286 5.16 5.30 -8.17
C PRO A 286 6.61 5.21 -7.68
N PHE A 287 6.87 4.48 -6.59
CA PHE A 287 8.22 4.32 -6.06
C PHE A 287 9.10 3.39 -6.90
N ALA A 288 8.53 2.42 -7.63
CA ALA A 288 9.27 1.64 -8.62
C ALA A 288 9.84 2.49 -9.77
N ARG A 289 9.44 3.77 -9.89
CA ARG A 289 10.00 4.74 -10.85
C ARG A 289 11.20 5.50 -10.32
N ALA A 290 11.54 5.34 -9.03
CA ALA A 290 12.72 5.97 -8.45
C ALA A 290 13.99 5.35 -9.04
N ALA A 291 15.04 6.16 -9.20
CA ALA A 291 16.36 5.68 -9.63
C ALA A 291 16.96 4.66 -8.64
N GLU A 292 16.58 4.79 -7.37
CA GLU A 292 17.01 3.95 -6.26
C GLU A 292 16.21 2.64 -6.16
N ALA A 293 15.11 2.51 -6.91
CA ALA A 293 14.24 1.34 -6.82
C ALA A 293 14.95 0.07 -7.33
N PRO A 294 14.88 -1.04 -6.57
CA PRO A 294 15.57 -2.27 -6.93
C PRO A 294 15.07 -2.88 -8.24
N GLY A 295 13.81 -2.64 -8.63
CA GLY A 295 13.18 -3.22 -9.81
C GLY A 295 13.65 -2.69 -11.16
N ARG A 296 14.62 -1.76 -11.24
CA ARG A 296 15.19 -1.24 -12.51
C ARG A 296 14.14 -0.70 -13.49
N GLY A 297 13.16 0.03 -12.97
CA GLY A 297 12.04 0.55 -13.76
C GLY A 297 10.97 -0.51 -14.11
N TYR A 298 11.02 -1.67 -13.48
CA TYR A 298 9.95 -2.68 -13.47
C TYR A 298 9.30 -2.80 -12.10
N HIS A 299 8.04 -3.22 -12.11
CA HIS A 299 7.24 -3.43 -10.91
C HIS A 299 6.46 -4.74 -11.03
N TRP A 300 6.41 -5.54 -9.97
CA TRP A 300 5.66 -6.78 -9.90
C TRP A 300 5.08 -6.97 -8.49
N GLY A 301 3.93 -7.65 -8.43
CA GLY A 301 3.24 -7.91 -7.16
C GLY A 301 3.69 -9.21 -6.47
N MET A 302 3.40 -9.27 -5.17
CA MET A 302 3.67 -10.41 -4.28
C MET A 302 3.03 -11.74 -4.70
N ALA A 303 1.90 -11.70 -5.41
CA ALA A 303 1.17 -12.90 -5.82
C ALA A 303 1.62 -13.46 -7.17
N THR A 304 2.56 -12.81 -7.84
CA THR A 304 3.16 -13.27 -9.11
C THR A 304 3.83 -14.64 -9.01
N PRO A 305 4.67 -14.93 -7.99
CA PRO A 305 5.44 -16.18 -7.93
C PRO A 305 4.64 -17.41 -7.49
N SER A 306 3.32 -17.29 -7.34
CA SER A 306 2.47 -18.40 -6.90
C SER A 306 2.68 -19.65 -7.78
N PRO A 307 3.04 -20.82 -7.19
CA PRO A 307 3.29 -22.04 -7.98
C PRO A 307 1.99 -22.65 -8.53
N VAL A 308 0.84 -22.31 -7.93
CA VAL A 308 -0.46 -22.88 -8.30
C VAL A 308 -1.23 -21.95 -9.23
N LEU A 309 -1.31 -20.67 -8.87
CA LEU A 309 -2.11 -19.70 -9.60
C LEU A 309 -1.51 -18.29 -9.44
N PRO A 310 -0.67 -17.85 -10.39
CA PRO A 310 -0.14 -16.48 -10.45
C PRO A 310 -1.27 -15.46 -10.52
N ARG A 311 -1.19 -14.42 -9.67
CA ARG A 311 -2.19 -13.33 -9.60
C ARG A 311 -1.56 -11.95 -9.67
N GLY A 312 -0.43 -11.87 -10.37
CA GLY A 312 0.27 -10.62 -10.67
C GLY A 312 0.98 -10.69 -12.00
N THR A 313 1.49 -9.53 -12.43
CA THR A 313 2.24 -9.38 -13.67
C THR A 313 3.41 -8.42 -13.47
N ARG A 314 4.42 -8.49 -14.34
CA ARG A 314 5.49 -7.49 -14.41
C ARG A 314 5.06 -6.37 -15.34
N ILE A 315 5.04 -5.15 -14.82
CA ILE A 315 4.81 -3.95 -15.61
C ILE A 315 6.10 -3.15 -15.70
N ARG A 316 6.32 -2.50 -16.84
CA ARG A 316 7.40 -1.51 -17.00
C ARG A 316 6.85 -0.14 -16.61
N VAL A 317 7.46 0.47 -15.58
CA VAL A 317 7.11 1.82 -15.13
C VAL A 317 8.14 2.87 -15.58
N ALA A 318 9.35 2.42 -15.96
CA ALA A 318 10.51 3.27 -16.25
C ALA A 318 10.97 4.11 -15.05
N THR A 319 12.19 4.64 -15.12
CA THR A 319 12.71 5.57 -14.11
C THR A 319 12.36 7.00 -14.51
N THR A 320 11.75 7.77 -13.60
CA THR A 320 11.33 9.15 -13.87
C THR A 320 12.07 10.20 -13.03
N GLY A 321 12.76 9.80 -11.96
CA GLY A 321 13.54 10.69 -11.12
C GLY A 321 14.13 9.96 -9.91
N SER A 322 14.79 10.69 -9.02
CA SER A 322 15.16 10.20 -7.69
C SER A 322 13.93 10.01 -6.80
N LEU A 323 14.07 9.20 -5.75
CA LEU A 323 13.06 9.05 -4.71
C LEU A 323 12.67 10.41 -4.10
N GLU A 324 13.65 11.27 -3.84
CA GLU A 324 13.43 12.60 -3.28
C GLU A 324 12.51 13.44 -4.18
N GLN A 325 12.79 13.49 -5.49
CA GLN A 325 11.96 14.21 -6.46
C GLN A 325 10.53 13.66 -6.55
N ILE A 326 10.37 12.33 -6.48
CA ILE A 326 9.06 11.68 -6.51
C ILE A 326 8.29 12.02 -5.23
N LEU A 327 8.92 11.92 -4.07
CA LEU A 327 8.25 12.02 -2.78
C LEU A 327 8.01 13.47 -2.33
N ILE A 328 9.06 14.30 -2.34
CA ILE A 328 9.05 15.65 -1.76
C ILE A 328 9.43 16.77 -2.75
N GLY A 329 9.84 16.40 -3.97
CA GLY A 329 10.11 17.34 -5.05
C GLY A 329 11.55 17.87 -5.08
N PRO A 330 11.82 18.91 -5.90
CA PRO A 330 10.85 19.60 -6.76
C PRO A 330 10.29 18.70 -7.86
N ALA A 331 9.05 18.97 -8.28
CA ALA A 331 8.43 18.25 -9.38
C ALA A 331 9.12 18.58 -10.71
N GLY A 332 9.51 17.55 -11.46
CA GLY A 332 10.08 17.68 -12.81
C GLY A 332 9.09 17.31 -13.93
N LEU A 333 7.90 16.86 -13.56
CA LEU A 333 6.83 16.39 -14.45
C LEU A 333 5.52 17.09 -14.08
N ASP A 334 4.61 17.20 -15.06
CA ASP A 334 3.29 17.85 -14.94
C ASP A 334 2.13 16.85 -14.87
N ASP A 335 2.43 15.56 -14.72
CA ASP A 335 1.45 14.46 -14.70
C ASP A 335 1.03 14.03 -13.28
N GLY A 336 1.51 14.74 -12.25
CA GLY A 336 1.22 14.47 -10.85
C GLY A 336 1.95 13.26 -10.26
N THR A 337 2.96 12.71 -10.94
CA THR A 337 3.77 11.59 -10.42
C THR A 337 5.02 11.98 -9.64
N HIS A 338 5.38 13.27 -9.64
CA HIS A 338 6.44 13.82 -8.78
C HIS A 338 5.86 14.72 -7.68
N ASN A 339 6.65 14.92 -6.62
CA ASN A 339 6.31 15.71 -5.44
C ASN A 339 4.96 15.33 -4.82
N LEU A 340 4.80 14.06 -4.47
CA LEU A 340 3.56 13.52 -3.90
C LEU A 340 3.15 14.22 -2.60
N LEU A 341 4.10 14.57 -1.74
CA LEU A 341 3.83 15.35 -0.52
C LEU A 341 3.35 16.76 -0.86
N GLY A 342 4.02 17.43 -1.83
CA GLY A 342 3.62 18.76 -2.28
C GLY A 342 2.21 18.76 -2.89
N ALA A 343 1.84 17.73 -3.64
CA ALA A 343 0.48 17.55 -4.15
C ALA A 343 -0.54 17.44 -3.01
N LEU A 344 -0.25 16.64 -1.97
CA LEU A 344 -1.11 16.52 -0.79
C LEU A 344 -1.27 17.86 -0.06
N LYS A 345 -0.17 18.56 0.24
CA LYS A 345 -0.20 19.86 0.93
C LYS A 345 -0.92 20.93 0.10
N THR A 346 -0.73 20.93 -1.22
CA THR A 346 -1.43 21.85 -2.13
C THR A 346 -2.93 21.57 -2.18
N SER A 347 -3.32 20.30 -2.22
CA SER A 347 -4.73 19.90 -2.16
C SER A 347 -5.35 20.29 -0.83
N MET A 348 -4.69 20.01 0.29
CA MET A 348 -5.10 20.45 1.63
C MET A 348 -5.25 21.97 1.72
N GLY A 349 -4.31 22.73 1.15
CA GLY A 349 -4.38 24.18 1.01
C GLY A 349 -5.63 24.67 0.27
N THR A 350 -5.89 24.05 -0.88
CA THR A 350 -7.03 24.38 -1.75
C THR A 350 -8.37 24.01 -1.12
N LEU A 351 -8.42 22.91 -0.37
CA LEU A 351 -9.63 22.41 0.30
C LEU A 351 -9.83 23.01 1.70
N GLY A 352 -8.83 23.76 2.20
CA GLY A 352 -8.87 24.35 3.53
C GLY A 352 -8.76 23.34 4.68
N ALA A 353 -8.06 22.23 4.48
CA ALA A 353 -7.84 21.18 5.48
C ALA A 353 -6.47 21.35 6.14
N LYS A 354 -6.42 21.64 7.45
CA LYS A 354 -5.16 21.87 8.18
C LYS A 354 -4.41 20.59 8.53
N ASN A 355 -5.11 19.46 8.63
CA ASN A 355 -4.52 18.18 8.99
C ASN A 355 -5.27 17.02 8.31
N ILE A 356 -4.75 15.80 8.45
CA ILE A 356 -5.35 14.57 7.89
C ILE A 356 -6.82 14.41 8.32
N LYS A 357 -7.16 14.76 9.57
CA LYS A 357 -8.54 14.67 10.06
C LYS A 357 -9.50 15.63 9.38
N GLU A 358 -9.08 16.87 9.19
CA GLU A 358 -9.87 17.83 8.42
C GLU A 358 -9.96 17.43 6.95
N MET A 359 -8.91 16.83 6.39
CA MET A 359 -8.91 16.33 5.01
C MET A 359 -9.94 15.20 4.82
N GLN A 360 -10.13 14.33 5.82
CA GLN A 360 -11.17 13.28 5.83
C GLN A 360 -12.60 13.83 5.90
N GLN A 361 -12.80 15.14 6.13
CA GLN A 361 -14.13 15.78 6.20
C GLN A 361 -14.46 16.64 4.97
N VAL A 362 -13.56 16.71 3.98
CA VAL A 362 -13.80 17.49 2.76
C VAL A 362 -14.92 16.85 1.93
N GLU A 363 -15.62 17.68 1.15
CA GLU A 363 -16.68 17.18 0.29
C GLU A 363 -16.10 16.35 -0.87
N VAL A 364 -16.67 15.16 -1.05
CA VAL A 364 -16.35 14.25 -2.16
C VAL A 364 -17.56 14.18 -3.09
N VAL A 365 -17.33 14.48 -4.36
CA VAL A 365 -18.37 14.45 -5.40
C VAL A 365 -18.15 13.30 -6.38
N ILE A 366 -19.23 12.74 -6.90
CA ILE A 366 -19.17 11.73 -7.96
C ILE A 366 -18.93 12.44 -9.30
N ALA A 367 -17.78 12.15 -9.91
CA ALA A 367 -17.27 12.82 -11.11
C ALA A 367 -16.77 11.79 -12.14
N PRO A 368 -17.66 11.00 -12.77
CA PRO A 368 -17.27 9.88 -13.65
C PRO A 368 -16.56 10.34 -14.93
N SER A 369 -16.70 11.62 -15.31
CA SER A 369 -16.05 12.22 -16.47
C SER A 369 -14.72 12.91 -16.14
N LEU A 370 -14.23 12.83 -14.89
CA LEU A 370 -13.03 13.55 -14.45
C LEU A 370 -11.80 13.29 -15.34
N LEU A 371 -11.65 12.06 -15.81
CA LEU A 371 -10.53 11.66 -16.67
C LEU A 371 -10.67 12.09 -18.15
N THR A 372 -11.82 12.61 -18.57
CA THR A 372 -12.13 12.92 -19.97
C THR A 372 -12.53 14.38 -20.19
N GLU A 373 -13.19 15.01 -19.23
CA GLU A 373 -13.69 16.38 -19.30
C GLU A 373 -12.53 17.38 -19.51
N GLY A 374 -12.54 18.08 -20.65
CA GLY A 374 -11.50 19.05 -21.00
C GLY A 374 -10.11 18.46 -21.29
N LYS A 375 -9.94 17.13 -21.37
CA LYS A 375 -8.63 16.47 -21.52
C LYS A 375 -8.24 16.09 -22.95
N VAL A 376 -9.00 16.53 -23.96
CA VAL A 376 -8.80 16.13 -25.37
C VAL A 376 -7.39 16.45 -25.85
N TYR A 377 -6.89 17.67 -25.64
CA TYR A 377 -5.55 18.07 -26.09
C TYR A 377 -4.42 17.37 -25.33
N GLN A 378 -4.58 17.17 -24.00
CA GLN A 378 -3.60 16.43 -23.20
C GLN A 378 -3.41 15.00 -23.73
N LYS A 379 -4.50 14.32 -24.07
CA LYS A 379 -4.45 12.96 -24.65
C LYS A 379 -3.92 12.94 -26.08
N ALA A 380 -4.34 13.90 -26.92
CA ALA A 380 -3.91 13.95 -28.31
C ALA A 380 -2.41 14.25 -28.46
N GLN A 381 -1.83 14.99 -27.51
CA GLN A 381 -0.44 15.44 -27.56
C GLN A 381 0.50 14.66 -26.62
N GLN A 382 -0.02 13.75 -25.79
CA GLN A 382 0.77 13.05 -24.76
C GLN A 382 1.45 14.05 -23.81
N LEU A 383 0.63 14.82 -23.09
CA LEU A 383 1.05 15.86 -22.15
C LEU A 383 0.29 15.76 -20.83
N GLY A 384 0.91 16.18 -19.71
CA GLY A 384 0.28 16.20 -18.39
C GLY A 384 -0.29 14.84 -17.99
N MET A 385 -1.54 14.81 -17.51
CA MET A 385 -2.22 13.56 -17.12
C MET A 385 -2.66 12.69 -18.30
N GLY A 386 -2.49 13.18 -19.53
CA GLY A 386 -2.63 12.39 -20.76
C GLY A 386 -1.33 11.73 -21.22
N LYS A 387 -0.28 11.84 -20.39
CA LYS A 387 1.10 11.33 -20.47
C LYS A 387 1.72 11.25 -21.84
#